data_AF-H6C0X5-F1
#
_entry.id   AF-H6C0X5-F1
#
_cell.length_a   1.000
_cell.length_b   1.000
_cell.length_c   1.000
_cell.angle_alpha   90.00
_cell.angle_beta   90.00
_cell.angle_gamma   90.00
#
_symmetry.space_group_name_H-M   'P 1'
#
loop_
_entity.id
_entity.type
_entity.pdbx_description
1 polymer ?
#
loop_
_entity_poly.entity_id
_entity_poly.type
_entity_poly.pdbx_seq_one_letter_code
_entity_poly.pdbx_strand_id
1 'polypeptide(L)'
;MAPTALTPLVDVSSVGRRPLTEWKQVSVCEHVGCILTGLLVKALSWLAKGVIKLLSWLWHASGAAYLFDIILRALTIVAIGYITFWIVFIAIKIVPIAIRIVLRVVRERRERTTPRGVSGDSRHFHGVSAASSSSEGFANFRTSPHSNYGTCSESASRGPPPQDTNTYQQFIPPTEPSPVTPPTEPSPVTPAPPTEPSSVTFQKWHDHTKTCLEDKSSLQEFPYPPIASCTECRAKQNQGQPCDHAIADFFRQSPEYSCQWLKQERNRWHPDKFVRCSASIRKSAEDIFKVVQGLHEGHPPP
;
A
#
# COMPACT_ATOMS: atom_id res chain seq x y z
N MET A 1 -16.17 -32.15 45.55
CA MET A 1 -16.34 -33.53 46.09
C MET A 1 -17.65 -34.10 45.56
N ALA A 2 -17.55 -35.00 44.58
CA ALA A 2 -18.61 -35.82 43.97
C ALA A 2 -17.90 -36.80 42.99
N PRO A 3 -18.45 -37.97 42.61
CA PRO A 3 -17.96 -39.25 43.09
C PRO A 3 -17.25 -40.13 42.04
N THR A 4 -16.41 -41.00 42.59
CA THR A 4 -15.69 -42.13 41.99
C THR A 4 -16.63 -43.14 41.33
N ALA A 5 -16.42 -43.42 40.04
CA ALA A 5 -17.05 -44.53 39.32
C ALA A 5 -16.15 -45.76 39.37
N LEU A 6 -16.67 -46.85 39.94
CA LEU A 6 -16.05 -48.17 40.02
C LEU A 6 -16.27 -48.93 38.70
N THR A 7 -15.20 -49.45 38.12
CA THR A 7 -15.23 -50.40 37.00
C THR A 7 -15.41 -51.84 37.50
N PRO A 8 -16.19 -52.69 36.79
CA PRO A 8 -16.39 -54.08 37.19
C PRO A 8 -15.25 -55.00 36.74
N LEU A 9 -14.97 -55.94 37.64
CA LEU A 9 -14.08 -57.09 37.54
C LEU A 9 -14.54 -58.02 36.42
N VAL A 10 -13.66 -58.30 35.43
CA VAL A 10 -13.93 -59.30 34.39
C VAL A 10 -13.42 -60.65 34.87
N ASP A 11 -14.36 -61.59 34.96
CA ASP A 11 -14.17 -62.98 35.34
C ASP A 11 -13.22 -63.72 34.41
N VAL A 12 -12.18 -64.30 35.00
CA VAL A 12 -11.32 -65.31 34.40
C VAL A 12 -12.03 -66.65 34.56
N SER A 13 -12.60 -67.16 33.47
CA SER A 13 -13.21 -68.50 33.47
C SER A 13 -12.69 -69.38 32.35
N SER A 14 -12.40 -70.62 32.76
CA SER A 14 -12.48 -71.85 31.97
C SER A 14 -11.29 -72.22 31.08
N VAL A 15 -10.22 -72.68 31.74
CA VAL A 15 -9.24 -73.64 31.18
C VAL A 15 -9.93 -75.00 31.00
N GLY A 16 -10.43 -75.25 29.79
CA GLY A 16 -10.96 -76.54 29.36
C GLY A 16 -9.85 -77.47 28.89
N ARG A 17 -9.54 -78.47 29.70
CA ARG A 17 -8.58 -79.56 29.44
C ARG A 17 -9.17 -80.49 28.36
N ARG A 18 -8.58 -80.53 27.16
CA ARG A 18 -8.95 -81.50 26.10
C ARG A 18 -7.98 -82.69 26.06
N PRO A 19 -8.48 -83.91 25.80
CA PRO A 19 -7.70 -85.14 25.79
C PRO A 19 -6.79 -85.26 24.56
N LEU A 20 -5.65 -85.89 24.81
CA LEU A 20 -4.45 -85.88 23.99
C LEU A 20 -4.29 -87.20 23.24
N THR A 21 -5.12 -87.51 22.25
CA THR A 21 -4.88 -88.68 21.38
C THR A 21 -5.52 -88.52 20.00
N GLU A 22 -4.94 -87.72 19.11
CA GLU A 22 -5.02 -87.95 17.66
C GLU A 22 -3.96 -87.12 16.92
N TRP A 23 -2.71 -87.61 16.89
CA TRP A 23 -1.67 -87.02 16.05
C TRP A 23 -1.89 -87.49 14.61
N LYS A 24 -2.82 -86.83 13.92
CA LYS A 24 -2.92 -86.91 12.46
C LYS A 24 -1.74 -86.12 11.90
N GLN A 25 -0.85 -86.81 11.21
CA GLN A 25 0.31 -86.24 10.54
C GLN A 25 -0.18 -85.39 9.35
N VAL A 26 -0.68 -84.19 9.65
CA VAL A 26 -1.07 -83.19 8.66
C VAL A 26 0.22 -82.60 8.09
N SER A 27 0.35 -82.78 6.78
CA SER A 27 1.47 -82.33 5.95
C SER A 27 1.88 -80.89 6.27
N VAL A 28 3.08 -80.73 6.82
CA VAL A 28 3.69 -79.43 7.17
C VAL A 28 3.78 -78.48 5.96
N CYS A 29 3.74 -79.02 4.72
CA CYS A 29 3.71 -78.22 3.50
C CYS A 29 2.42 -77.40 3.32
N GLU A 30 1.26 -77.87 3.78
CA GLU A 30 0.00 -77.13 3.62
C GLU A 30 -0.07 -75.92 4.55
N HIS A 31 0.54 -76.01 5.73
CA HIS A 31 0.50 -74.92 6.71
C HIS A 31 1.41 -73.75 6.30
N VAL A 32 2.57 -74.04 5.73
CA VAL A 32 3.48 -73.00 5.21
C VAL A 32 2.88 -72.31 3.98
N GLY A 33 2.20 -73.06 3.10
CA GLY A 33 1.49 -72.50 1.95
C GLY A 33 0.40 -71.50 2.35
N CYS A 34 -0.40 -71.83 3.37
CA CYS A 34 -1.45 -70.94 3.87
C CYS A 34 -0.91 -69.66 4.52
N ILE A 35 0.22 -69.74 5.23
CA ILE A 35 0.83 -68.55 5.84
C ILE A 35 1.43 -67.64 4.75
N LEU A 36 2.13 -68.21 3.77
CA LEU A 36 2.77 -67.44 2.70
C LEU A 36 1.73 -66.76 1.80
N THR A 37 0.66 -67.48 1.44
CA THR A 37 -0.46 -66.89 0.68
C THR A 37 -1.17 -65.80 1.48
N GLY A 38 -1.38 -65.98 2.79
CA GLY A 38 -1.93 -64.94 3.67
C GLY A 38 -1.06 -63.68 3.74
N LEU A 39 0.27 -63.83 3.78
CA LEU A 39 1.21 -62.70 3.78
C LEU A 39 1.25 -61.99 2.41
N LEU A 40 1.26 -62.74 1.31
CA LEU A 40 1.20 -62.19 -0.05
C LEU A 40 -0.08 -61.38 -0.27
N VAL A 41 -1.24 -61.90 0.14
CA VAL A 41 -2.52 -61.19 0.02
C VAL A 41 -2.52 -59.91 0.86
N LYS A 42 -1.98 -59.95 2.09
CA LYS A 42 -1.85 -58.74 2.93
C LYS A 42 -0.90 -57.70 2.34
N ALA A 43 0.23 -58.13 1.79
CA ALA A 43 1.19 -57.25 1.14
C ALA A 43 0.60 -56.59 -0.11
N LEU A 44 -0.08 -57.37 -0.96
CA LEU A 44 -0.78 -56.85 -2.14
C LEU A 44 -1.92 -55.89 -1.76
N SER A 45 -2.67 -56.16 -0.69
CA SER A 45 -3.70 -55.24 -0.19
C SER A 45 -3.11 -53.92 0.31
N TRP A 46 -1.95 -53.97 0.98
CA TRP A 46 -1.23 -52.78 1.42
C TRP A 46 -0.72 -51.95 0.24
N LEU A 47 -0.12 -52.61 -0.76
CA LEU A 47 0.33 -51.94 -1.99
C LEU A 47 -0.82 -51.34 -2.77
N ALA A 48 -1.95 -52.05 -2.92
CA ALA A 48 -3.13 -51.52 -3.60
C ALA A 48 -3.67 -50.27 -2.91
N LYS A 49 -3.75 -50.26 -1.57
CA LYS A 49 -4.15 -49.07 -0.80
C LYS A 49 -3.17 -47.91 -0.95
N GLY A 50 -1.86 -48.20 -0.98
CA GLY A 50 -0.82 -47.19 -1.22
C GLY A 50 -0.92 -46.57 -2.61
N VAL A 51 -1.07 -47.39 -3.64
CA VAL A 51 -1.16 -46.95 -5.05
C VAL A 51 -2.43 -46.12 -5.29
N ILE A 52 -3.58 -46.52 -4.74
CA ILE A 52 -4.83 -45.75 -4.87
C ILE A 52 -4.68 -44.37 -4.21
N LYS A 53 -4.04 -44.29 -3.05
CA LYS A 53 -3.81 -43.01 -2.35
C LYS A 53 -2.82 -42.12 -3.13
N LEU A 54 -1.79 -42.72 -3.72
CA LEU A 54 -0.82 -42.01 -4.57
C LEU A 54 -1.47 -41.50 -5.86
N LEU A 55 -2.31 -42.31 -6.52
CA LEU A 55 -3.04 -41.93 -7.73
C LEU A 55 -4.10 -40.85 -7.44
N SER A 56 -4.76 -40.90 -6.29
CA SER A 56 -5.67 -39.83 -5.84
C SER A 56 -4.91 -38.51 -5.61
N TRP A 57 -3.73 -38.57 -4.99
CA TRP A 57 -2.85 -37.41 -4.85
C TRP A 57 -2.39 -36.87 -6.20
N LEU A 58 -1.99 -37.76 -7.11
CA LEU A 58 -1.53 -37.41 -8.45
C LEU A 58 -2.67 -36.82 -9.31
N TRP A 59 -3.90 -37.30 -9.14
CA TRP A 59 -5.10 -36.78 -9.78
C TRP A 59 -5.49 -35.39 -9.27
N HIS A 60 -5.40 -35.15 -7.97
CA HIS A 60 -5.61 -33.81 -7.40
C HIS A 60 -4.50 -32.83 -7.81
N ALA A 61 -3.24 -33.29 -7.90
CA ALA A 61 -2.12 -32.48 -8.37
C ALA A 61 -2.21 -32.16 -9.87
N SER A 62 -2.61 -33.13 -10.70
CA SER A 62 -2.78 -32.92 -12.14
C SER A 62 -4.00 -32.07 -12.47
N GLY A 63 -5.14 -32.29 -11.78
CA GLY A 63 -6.32 -31.44 -11.92
C GLY A 63 -6.06 -29.97 -11.56
N ALA A 64 -5.23 -29.72 -10.55
CA ALA A 64 -4.80 -28.36 -10.20
C ALA A 64 -3.92 -27.73 -11.29
N ALA A 65 -3.03 -28.50 -11.92
CA ALA A 65 -2.19 -28.00 -13.02
C ALA A 65 -3.03 -27.62 -14.27
N TYR A 66 -4.03 -28.43 -14.62
CA TYR A 66 -4.96 -28.10 -15.72
C TYR A 66 -5.84 -26.89 -15.40
N LEU A 67 -6.35 -26.79 -14.17
CA LEU A 67 -7.09 -25.60 -13.73
C LEU A 67 -6.21 -24.35 -13.78
N PHE A 68 -4.95 -24.45 -13.38
CA PHE A 68 -4.00 -23.35 -13.44
C PHE A 68 -3.72 -22.91 -14.89
N ASP A 69 -3.52 -23.84 -15.83
CA ASP A 69 -3.35 -23.51 -17.25
C ASP A 69 -4.61 -22.85 -17.84
N ILE A 70 -5.80 -23.35 -17.50
CA ILE A 70 -7.07 -22.75 -17.94
C ILE A 70 -7.23 -21.34 -17.39
N ILE A 71 -6.93 -21.13 -16.10
CA ILE A 71 -6.98 -19.81 -15.46
C ILE A 71 -5.96 -18.86 -16.12
N LEU A 72 -4.74 -19.30 -16.37
CA LEU A 72 -3.72 -18.49 -17.05
C LEU A 72 -4.13 -18.11 -18.47
N ARG A 73 -4.71 -19.04 -19.24
CA ARG A 73 -5.25 -18.76 -20.58
C ARG A 73 -6.41 -17.75 -20.52
N ALA A 74 -7.33 -17.92 -19.57
CA ALA A 74 -8.44 -16.98 -19.37
C ALA A 74 -7.94 -15.58 -19.01
N LEU A 75 -6.98 -15.48 -18.07
CA LEU A 75 -6.36 -14.21 -17.69
C LEU A 75 -5.63 -13.55 -18.86
N THR A 76 -4.97 -14.34 -19.72
CA THR A 76 -4.30 -13.83 -20.92
C THR A 76 -5.31 -13.23 -21.91
N ILE A 77 -6.45 -13.89 -22.12
CA ILE A 77 -7.53 -13.37 -22.99
C ILE A 77 -8.10 -12.07 -22.42
N VAL A 78 -8.35 -12.00 -21.11
CA VAL A 78 -8.84 -10.79 -20.44
C VAL A 78 -7.82 -9.65 -20.55
N ALA A 79 -6.53 -9.93 -20.36
CA ALA A 79 -5.47 -8.94 -20.50
C ALA A 79 -5.38 -8.38 -21.92
N ILE A 80 -5.46 -9.23 -22.94
CA ILE A 80 -5.49 -8.80 -24.36
C ILE A 80 -6.73 -7.94 -24.63
N GLY A 81 -7.90 -8.35 -24.14
CA GLY A 81 -9.13 -7.57 -24.25
C GLY A 81 -9.03 -6.19 -23.59
N TYR A 82 -8.44 -6.13 -22.40
CA TYR A 82 -8.20 -4.86 -21.69
C TYR A 82 -7.23 -3.94 -22.43
N ILE A 83 -6.10 -4.48 -22.93
CA ILE A 83 -5.10 -3.70 -23.68
C ILE A 83 -5.70 -3.15 -24.98
N THR A 84 -6.41 -3.99 -25.75
CA THR A 84 -7.07 -3.58 -26.99
C THR A 84 -8.15 -2.52 -26.75
N PHE A 85 -8.95 -2.67 -25.70
CA PHE A 85 -9.93 -1.66 -25.27
C PHE A 85 -9.26 -0.31 -24.97
N TRP A 86 -8.15 -0.31 -24.22
CA TRP A 86 -7.40 0.91 -23.92
C TRP A 86 -6.80 1.58 -25.16
N ILE A 87 -6.24 0.80 -26.09
CA ILE A 87 -5.70 1.33 -27.35
C ILE A 87 -6.81 2.03 -28.15
N VAL A 88 -7.98 1.40 -28.26
CA VAL A 88 -9.15 1.98 -28.94
C VAL A 88 -9.63 3.25 -28.24
N PHE A 89 -9.73 3.23 -26.91
CA PHE A 89 -10.13 4.40 -26.12
C PHE A 89 -9.17 5.58 -26.31
N ILE A 90 -7.85 5.32 -26.26
CA ILE A 90 -6.82 6.31 -26.52
C ILE A 90 -6.92 6.85 -27.95
N ALA A 91 -7.10 5.99 -28.95
CA ALA A 91 -7.28 6.42 -30.34
C ALA A 91 -8.51 7.33 -30.50
N ILE A 92 -9.65 6.97 -29.90
CA ILE A 92 -10.88 7.79 -29.93
C ILE A 92 -10.65 9.18 -29.31
N LYS A 93 -9.81 9.30 -28.29
CA LYS A 93 -9.52 10.58 -27.63
C LYS A 93 -8.46 11.40 -28.39
N ILE A 94 -7.42 10.77 -28.91
CA ILE A 94 -6.28 11.46 -29.53
C ILE A 94 -6.60 11.89 -30.98
N VAL A 95 -7.30 11.05 -31.75
CA VAL A 95 -7.58 11.33 -33.18
C VAL A 95 -8.33 12.66 -33.38
N PRO A 96 -9.40 13.00 -32.63
CA PRO A 96 -10.07 14.29 -32.77
C PRO A 96 -9.17 15.48 -32.43
N ILE A 97 -8.26 15.32 -31.46
CA ILE A 97 -7.31 16.37 -31.06
C ILE A 97 -6.29 16.59 -32.19
N ALA A 98 -5.74 15.50 -32.74
CA ALA A 98 -4.83 15.57 -33.88
C ALA A 98 -5.50 16.20 -35.11
N ILE A 99 -6.74 15.82 -35.43
CA ILE A 99 -7.52 16.43 -36.52
C ILE A 99 -7.69 17.94 -36.30
N ARG A 100 -8.04 18.38 -35.07
CA ARG A 100 -8.16 19.82 -34.76
C ARG A 100 -6.84 20.57 -34.94
N ILE A 101 -5.72 19.97 -34.56
CA ILE A 101 -4.38 20.55 -34.74
C ILE A 101 -4.04 20.67 -36.23
N VAL A 102 -4.26 19.61 -37.01
CA VAL A 102 -4.02 19.63 -38.46
C VAL A 102 -4.89 20.66 -39.16
N LEU A 103 -6.19 20.73 -38.82
CA LEU A 103 -7.10 21.74 -39.37
C LEU A 103 -6.66 23.16 -39.02
N ARG A 104 -6.16 23.41 -37.80
CA ARG A 104 -5.61 24.71 -37.40
C ARG A 104 -4.38 25.07 -38.25
N VAL A 105 -3.44 24.13 -38.43
CA VAL A 105 -2.23 24.35 -39.25
C VAL A 105 -2.57 24.60 -40.71
N VAL A 106 -3.53 23.86 -41.28
CA VAL A 106 -3.99 24.06 -42.66
C VAL A 106 -4.64 25.44 -42.83
N ARG A 107 -5.43 25.89 -41.85
CA ARG A 107 -6.03 27.23 -41.84
C ARG A 107 -4.98 28.33 -41.87
N GLU A 108 -3.96 28.24 -41.00
CA GLU A 108 -2.84 29.19 -40.94
C GLU A 108 -2.03 29.21 -42.24
N ARG A 109 -1.82 28.05 -42.88
CA ARG A 109 -1.14 28.01 -44.18
C ARG A 109 -1.95 28.71 -45.27
N ARG A 110 -3.28 28.53 -45.29
CA ARG A 110 -4.14 29.15 -46.31
C ARG A 110 -4.11 30.68 -46.24
N GLU A 111 -4.03 31.25 -45.05
CA GLU A 111 -3.95 32.70 -44.86
C GLU A 111 -2.63 33.29 -45.41
N ARG A 112 -1.50 32.56 -45.26
CA ARG A 112 -0.19 33.02 -45.75
C ARG A 112 -0.04 32.99 -47.27
N THR A 113 -0.79 32.15 -47.98
CA THR A 113 -0.65 32.02 -49.45
C THR A 113 -1.53 32.99 -50.23
N THR A 114 -2.26 33.88 -49.56
CA THR A 114 -3.02 34.91 -50.27
C THR A 114 -1.99 35.91 -50.82
N PRO A 115 -1.82 36.02 -52.16
CA PRO A 115 -0.85 36.95 -52.72
C PRO A 115 -1.24 38.33 -52.25
N ARG A 116 -0.28 39.06 -51.68
CA ARG A 116 -0.42 40.46 -51.29
C ARG A 116 -0.65 41.23 -52.59
N GLY A 117 -1.92 41.32 -52.98
CA GLY A 117 -2.38 42.10 -54.12
C GLY A 117 -1.88 43.51 -53.92
N VAL A 118 -1.12 43.97 -54.90
CA VAL A 118 -0.75 45.37 -55.11
C VAL A 118 -2.06 46.16 -55.19
N SER A 119 -2.53 46.66 -54.06
CA SER A 119 -3.66 47.56 -53.99
C SER A 119 -3.15 48.94 -54.33
N GLY A 120 -3.35 49.31 -55.60
CA GLY A 120 -3.38 50.70 -56.01
C GLY A 120 -4.43 51.45 -55.19
N ASP A 121 -3.93 52.33 -54.34
CA ASP A 121 -4.35 53.72 -54.19
C ASP A 121 -5.79 54.07 -54.62
N SER A 122 -6.68 54.23 -53.65
CA SER A 122 -7.81 55.16 -53.72
C SER A 122 -8.36 55.50 -52.34
N ARG A 123 -7.80 56.60 -51.83
CA ARG A 123 -8.41 57.74 -51.10
C ARG A 123 -9.57 57.47 -50.14
N HIS A 124 -9.29 57.94 -48.92
CA HIS A 124 -10.14 58.74 -48.03
C HIS A 124 -11.56 58.27 -47.76
N PHE A 125 -11.81 57.83 -46.52
CA PHE A 125 -12.79 58.51 -45.67
C PHE A 125 -12.37 58.42 -44.20
N HIS A 126 -12.43 59.57 -43.52
CA HIS A 126 -12.22 59.73 -42.09
C HIS A 126 -13.41 59.13 -41.31
N GLY A 127 -13.11 58.38 -40.25
CA GLY A 127 -14.08 57.92 -39.27
C GLY A 127 -13.35 57.58 -37.97
N VAL A 128 -13.51 58.46 -36.99
CA VAL A 128 -12.72 58.59 -35.77
C VAL A 128 -13.24 57.64 -34.67
N SER A 129 -12.33 57.24 -33.77
CA SER A 129 -12.57 56.91 -32.34
C SER A 129 -13.32 55.60 -32.02
N ALA A 130 -13.02 54.87 -30.95
CA ALA A 130 -11.98 54.89 -29.92
C ALA A 130 -12.13 53.62 -29.07
N ALA A 131 -11.03 53.20 -28.42
CA ALA A 131 -10.97 52.42 -27.16
C ALA A 131 -11.52 50.97 -27.19
N SER A 132 -11.05 49.99 -26.41
CA SER A 132 -9.89 49.83 -25.52
C SER A 132 -10.01 48.42 -24.93
N SER A 133 -8.86 47.76 -24.75
CA SER A 133 -8.50 46.97 -23.56
C SER A 133 -9.01 45.53 -23.33
N SER A 134 -8.03 44.77 -22.80
CA SER A 134 -8.03 43.49 -22.08
C SER A 134 -7.92 42.24 -22.97
N SER A 135 -6.75 41.61 -23.13
CA SER A 135 -5.76 41.05 -22.17
C SER A 135 -6.24 39.75 -21.50
N GLU A 136 -6.05 38.63 -22.19
CA GLU A 136 -5.97 37.32 -21.56
C GLU A 136 -4.68 36.64 -22.01
N GLY A 137 -3.65 36.77 -21.15
CA GLY A 137 -2.43 35.98 -21.23
C GLY A 137 -2.65 34.65 -20.51
N PHE A 138 -2.68 33.56 -21.26
CA PHE A 138 -2.52 32.21 -20.72
C PHE A 138 -1.13 31.67 -21.07
N ALA A 139 -0.22 31.73 -20.10
CA ALA A 139 1.05 31.04 -20.14
C ALA A 139 0.82 29.53 -19.94
N ASN A 140 0.92 28.75 -21.03
CA ASN A 140 1.05 27.30 -20.98
C ASN A 140 2.53 26.92 -20.99
N PHE A 141 3.10 26.63 -19.82
CA PHE A 141 4.40 25.96 -19.75
C PHE A 141 4.23 24.46 -20.00
N ARG A 142 4.73 24.02 -21.17
CA ARG A 142 4.99 22.61 -21.48
C ARG A 142 6.34 22.21 -20.90
N THR A 143 6.31 21.19 -20.06
CA THR A 143 7.18 20.00 -20.01
C THR A 143 8.57 20.07 -20.67
N SER A 144 9.61 19.82 -19.85
CA SER A 144 10.90 19.31 -20.30
C SER A 144 11.14 17.93 -19.68
N PRO A 145 11.39 16.86 -20.47
CA PRO A 145 11.76 15.55 -19.94
C PRO A 145 13.24 15.29 -20.23
N HIS A 146 14.09 15.39 -19.21
CA HIS A 146 15.38 14.71 -19.21
C HIS A 146 15.94 14.67 -17.79
N SER A 147 16.00 13.49 -17.20
CA SER A 147 17.09 13.19 -16.26
C SER A 147 17.34 11.69 -16.19
N ASN A 148 18.47 11.31 -16.77
CA ASN A 148 19.22 10.09 -16.48
C ASN A 148 19.53 10.01 -14.98
N TYR A 149 19.15 8.91 -14.34
CA TYR A 149 19.86 8.32 -13.20
C TYR A 149 19.68 6.81 -13.38
N GLY A 150 20.71 6.01 -13.63
CA GLY A 150 21.96 5.97 -12.87
C GLY A 150 21.92 4.66 -12.07
N THR A 151 22.30 3.57 -12.73
CA THR A 151 22.44 2.23 -12.16
C THR A 151 23.63 2.24 -11.19
N CYS A 152 23.40 1.98 -9.91
CA CYS A 152 24.47 1.62 -8.97
C CYS A 152 24.14 0.26 -8.35
N SER A 153 24.85 -0.75 -8.86
CA SER A 153 25.14 -2.03 -8.24
C SER A 153 25.67 -1.82 -6.80
N GLU A 154 25.19 -2.59 -5.82
CA GLU A 154 25.84 -3.81 -5.33
C GLU A 154 27.22 -3.55 -4.69
N SER A 155 27.29 -3.58 -3.36
CA SER A 155 28.39 -4.19 -2.59
C SER A 155 28.16 -4.15 -1.07
N ALA A 156 27.99 -5.36 -0.54
CA ALA A 156 28.47 -5.93 0.73
C ALA A 156 29.03 -5.03 1.86
N SER A 157 28.53 -5.33 3.07
CA SER A 157 29.29 -5.68 4.28
C SER A 157 30.36 -4.73 4.84
N ARG A 158 30.09 -4.18 6.04
CA ARG A 158 30.92 -4.27 7.27
C ARG A 158 30.43 -3.23 8.30
N GLY A 159 30.08 -3.69 9.51
CA GLY A 159 29.87 -2.80 10.66
C GLY A 159 31.20 -2.35 11.29
N PRO A 160 31.14 -1.30 12.14
CA PRO A 160 31.98 -1.24 13.34
C PRO A 160 31.17 -0.90 14.63
N PRO A 161 31.80 -0.99 15.82
CA PRO A 161 31.18 -1.25 17.13
C PRO A 161 30.88 0.04 17.94
N PRO A 162 30.38 -0.02 19.20
CA PRO A 162 29.77 1.13 19.87
C PRO A 162 30.83 2.09 20.44
N GLN A 163 30.52 3.39 20.42
CA GLN A 163 31.31 4.41 21.10
C GLN A 163 30.55 4.94 22.32
N ASP A 164 31.18 4.74 23.48
CA ASP A 164 30.88 5.39 24.74
C ASP A 164 31.43 6.82 24.79
N THR A 165 30.83 7.64 25.67
CA THR A 165 31.34 8.89 26.28
C THR A 165 31.59 10.11 25.37
N ASN A 166 30.82 11.19 25.58
CA ASN A 166 31.37 12.34 26.32
C ASN A 166 30.33 13.43 26.62
N THR A 167 30.27 13.73 27.91
CA THR A 167 29.77 14.95 28.54
C THR A 167 30.56 16.16 28.02
N TYR A 168 29.90 17.06 27.30
CA TYR A 168 30.34 18.45 27.18
C TYR A 168 29.30 19.35 27.83
N GLN A 169 29.58 19.72 29.07
CA GLN A 169 28.94 20.82 29.77
C GLN A 169 29.41 22.11 29.10
N GLN A 170 28.56 22.66 28.23
CA GLN A 170 28.83 23.90 27.52
C GLN A 170 28.58 25.06 28.48
N PHE A 171 29.67 25.72 28.90
CA PHE A 171 29.64 26.98 29.64
C PHE A 171 28.93 28.05 28.79
N ILE A 172 27.81 28.57 29.30
CA ILE A 172 27.12 29.75 28.75
C ILE A 172 27.81 30.98 29.35
N PRO A 173 28.40 31.90 28.56
CA PRO A 173 28.95 33.15 29.07
C PRO A 173 27.84 34.09 29.57
N PRO A 174 28.12 35.00 30.53
CA PRO A 174 27.12 35.92 31.05
C PRO A 174 26.71 36.93 29.97
N THR A 175 25.42 36.94 29.64
CA THR A 175 24.81 37.92 28.73
C THR A 175 24.86 39.32 29.35
N GLU A 176 25.54 40.22 28.67
CA GLU A 176 25.60 41.65 28.94
C GLU A 176 24.19 42.30 28.83
N PRO A 177 23.80 43.20 29.75
CA PRO A 177 22.48 43.79 29.76
C PRO A 177 22.30 44.79 28.61
N SER A 178 21.43 44.44 27.65
CA SER A 178 21.04 45.34 26.57
C SER A 178 20.32 46.60 27.08
N PRO A 179 20.45 47.74 26.37
CA PRO A 179 19.87 49.02 26.77
C PRO A 179 18.34 48.98 26.79
N VAL A 180 17.76 49.55 27.85
CA VAL A 180 16.32 49.71 28.04
C VAL A 180 15.76 50.69 27.00
N THR A 181 15.03 50.19 26.01
CA THR A 181 14.24 51.01 25.08
C THR A 181 13.00 51.56 25.81
N PRO A 182 12.66 52.85 25.67
CA PRO A 182 11.53 53.47 26.35
C PRO A 182 10.17 52.89 25.93
N PRO A 183 9.14 52.98 26.80
CA PRO A 183 7.83 52.38 26.58
C PRO A 183 7.13 53.07 25.42
N THR A 184 6.90 52.33 24.34
CA THR A 184 6.04 52.78 23.24
C THR A 184 4.59 52.61 23.66
N GLU A 185 3.85 53.71 23.60
CA GLU A 185 2.45 53.89 23.95
C GLU A 185 1.56 52.81 23.29
N PRO A 186 0.65 52.15 24.07
CA PRO A 186 -0.17 51.07 23.56
C PRO A 186 -1.21 51.62 22.56
N SER A 187 -1.00 51.30 21.28
CA SER A 187 -2.00 51.56 20.25
C SER A 187 -3.32 50.82 20.55
N PRO A 188 -4.48 51.37 20.16
CA PRO A 188 -5.78 50.78 20.42
C PRO A 188 -5.87 49.40 19.76
N VAL A 189 -5.90 48.35 20.57
CA VAL A 189 -6.06 46.97 20.11
C VAL A 189 -7.48 46.83 19.56
N THR A 190 -7.60 46.89 18.23
CA THR A 190 -8.83 46.52 17.54
C THR A 190 -9.09 45.05 17.84
N PRO A 191 -10.27 44.67 18.38
CA PRO A 191 -10.56 43.29 18.73
C PRO A 191 -10.45 42.42 17.48
N ALA A 192 -9.49 41.49 17.51
CA ALA A 192 -9.27 40.57 16.40
C ALA A 192 -10.57 39.78 16.15
N PRO A 193 -10.99 39.64 14.88
CA PRO A 193 -12.17 38.87 14.54
C PRO A 193 -12.02 37.44 15.10
N PRO A 194 -13.09 36.83 15.65
CA PRO A 194 -13.07 35.45 16.12
C PRO A 194 -12.52 34.57 15.00
N THR A 195 -11.31 34.02 15.22
CA THR A 195 -10.71 33.09 14.27
C THR A 195 -11.52 31.82 14.36
N GLU A 196 -12.50 31.66 13.47
CA GLU A 196 -13.24 30.41 13.35
C GLU A 196 -12.22 29.28 13.14
N PRO A 197 -12.25 28.22 13.95
CA PRO A 197 -11.34 27.11 13.79
C PRO A 197 -11.64 26.50 12.43
N SER A 198 -10.76 26.74 11.45
CA SER A 198 -10.88 26.15 10.13
C SER A 198 -10.77 24.63 10.33
N SER A 199 -11.91 23.95 10.33
CA SER A 199 -11.98 22.50 10.45
C SER A 199 -11.42 21.92 9.16
N VAL A 200 -10.11 21.65 9.17
CA VAL A 200 -9.47 20.94 8.08
C VAL A 200 -10.09 19.55 8.06
N THR A 201 -10.90 19.29 7.05
CA THR A 201 -11.54 17.98 6.86
C THR A 201 -10.49 16.92 6.55
N PHE A 202 -10.80 15.66 6.87
CA PHE A 202 -9.95 14.51 6.54
C PHE A 202 -9.52 14.53 5.07
N GLN A 203 -10.47 14.79 4.16
CA GLN A 203 -10.21 14.81 2.72
C GLN A 203 -9.16 15.87 2.33
N LYS A 204 -9.27 17.08 2.87
CA LYS A 204 -8.35 18.18 2.55
C LYS A 204 -6.92 17.84 3.01
N TRP A 205 -6.79 17.22 4.19
CA TRP A 205 -5.49 16.73 4.65
C TRP A 205 -4.97 15.56 3.81
N HIS A 206 -5.84 14.62 3.42
CA HIS A 206 -5.48 13.45 2.62
C HIS A 206 -4.97 13.86 1.23
N ASP A 207 -5.65 14.80 0.58
CA ASP A 207 -5.23 15.34 -0.72
C ASP A 207 -3.90 16.10 -0.60
N HIS A 208 -3.76 16.92 0.45
CA HIS A 208 -2.51 17.65 0.72
C HIS A 208 -1.34 16.71 0.94
N THR A 209 -1.51 15.68 1.78
CA THR A 209 -0.48 14.67 2.04
C THR A 209 -0.13 13.90 0.77
N LYS A 210 -1.11 13.57 -0.07
CA LYS A 210 -0.84 12.92 -1.36
C LYS A 210 0.09 13.75 -2.23
N THR A 211 -0.18 15.05 -2.40
CA THR A 211 0.69 15.96 -3.16
C THR A 211 2.09 16.08 -2.54
N CYS A 212 2.19 16.17 -1.21
CA CYS A 212 3.48 16.26 -0.53
C CYS A 212 4.32 14.98 -0.73
N LEU A 213 3.68 13.81 -0.73
CA LEU A 213 4.35 12.52 -0.87
C LEU A 213 4.72 12.15 -2.32
N GLU A 214 4.31 12.95 -3.31
CA GLU A 214 4.76 12.79 -4.70
C GLU A 214 6.22 13.25 -4.86
N ASP A 215 6.63 14.34 -4.21
CA ASP A 215 8.02 14.83 -4.18
C ASP A 215 8.65 14.68 -2.79
N LYS A 216 8.94 13.43 -2.41
CA LYS A 216 9.49 13.10 -1.09
C LYS A 216 10.88 13.67 -0.84
N SER A 217 11.63 13.95 -1.90
CA SER A 217 12.98 14.51 -1.82
C SER A 217 12.98 15.95 -1.33
N SER A 218 11.93 16.72 -1.63
CA SER A 218 11.80 18.12 -1.22
C SER A 218 11.01 18.31 0.08
N LEU A 219 10.52 17.22 0.69
CA LEU A 219 9.75 17.26 1.92
C LEU A 219 10.63 17.80 3.07
N GLN A 220 10.39 19.05 3.49
CA GLN A 220 11.08 19.67 4.63
C GLN A 220 10.39 19.34 5.95
N GLU A 221 9.06 19.24 5.92
CA GLU A 221 8.22 19.02 7.10
C GLU A 221 7.25 17.86 6.86
N PHE A 222 7.00 17.08 7.91
CA PHE A 222 6.06 15.97 7.83
C PHE A 222 4.61 16.47 7.96
N PRO A 223 3.72 16.16 7.00
CA PRO A 223 2.35 16.67 7.00
C PRO A 223 1.47 15.89 8.01
N TYR A 224 1.60 16.23 9.29
CA TYR A 224 0.82 15.62 10.37
C TYR A 224 -0.69 15.84 10.19
N PRO A 225 -1.54 14.89 10.61
CA PRO A 225 -2.98 15.11 10.57
C PRO A 225 -3.39 16.21 11.55
N PRO A 226 -4.42 17.01 11.24
CA PRO A 226 -4.95 18.05 12.13
C PRO A 226 -5.72 17.38 13.27
N ILE A 227 -4.97 16.88 14.25
CA ILE A 227 -5.50 16.03 15.32
C ILE A 227 -5.98 16.89 16.50
N ALA A 228 -7.19 16.63 16.97
CA ALA A 228 -7.71 17.21 18.20
C ALA A 228 -6.96 16.66 19.43
N SER A 229 -6.88 17.45 20.50
CA SER A 229 -6.22 17.02 21.73
C SER A 229 -6.84 15.74 22.29
N CYS A 230 -6.01 14.71 22.49
CA CYS A 230 -6.45 13.47 23.12
C CYS A 230 -6.60 13.65 24.62
N THR A 231 -7.80 13.37 25.14
CA THR A 231 -8.09 13.43 26.58
C THR A 231 -7.33 12.35 27.35
N GLU A 232 -7.13 11.17 26.77
CA GLU A 232 -6.48 10.03 27.43
C GLU A 232 -4.96 10.16 27.52
N CYS A 233 -4.34 10.90 26.60
CA CYS A 233 -2.87 10.97 26.46
C CYS A 233 -2.26 12.30 26.90
N ARG A 234 -2.93 13.04 27.78
CA ARG A 234 -2.52 14.40 28.19
C ARG A 234 -1.05 14.50 28.65
N ALA A 235 -0.53 13.45 29.29
CA ALA A 235 0.87 13.39 29.74
C ALA A 235 1.90 13.32 28.60
N LYS A 236 1.55 12.71 27.45
CA LYS A 236 2.44 12.62 26.27
C LYS A 236 2.39 13.86 25.38
N GLN A 237 1.36 14.69 25.51
CA GLN A 237 1.14 15.86 24.67
C GLN A 237 2.24 16.94 24.83
N ASN A 238 2.99 16.92 25.94
CA ASN A 238 4.07 17.86 26.22
C ASN A 238 5.25 17.77 25.22
N GLN A 239 5.34 16.72 24.41
CA GLN A 239 6.41 16.54 23.42
C GLN A 239 6.02 17.03 22.02
N GLY A 240 4.84 17.62 21.84
CA GLY A 240 4.37 18.13 20.55
C GLY A 240 4.06 17.05 19.50
N GLN A 241 4.25 15.78 19.83
CA GLN A 241 3.87 14.66 18.96
C GLN A 241 2.41 14.24 19.22
N PRO A 242 1.62 13.99 18.18
CA PRO A 242 0.28 13.45 18.34
C PRO A 242 0.35 12.04 18.94
N CYS A 243 -0.60 11.70 19.80
CA CYS A 243 -0.69 10.34 20.33
C CYS A 243 -1.34 9.37 19.32
N ASP A 244 -1.00 8.09 19.46
CA ASP A 244 -1.49 7.01 18.60
C ASP A 244 -3.02 6.95 18.54
N HIS A 245 -3.71 7.17 19.66
CA HIS A 245 -5.19 7.16 19.73
C HIS A 245 -5.81 8.25 18.85
N ALA A 246 -5.26 9.46 18.88
CA ALA A 246 -5.85 10.57 18.16
C ALA A 246 -5.50 10.53 16.66
N ILE A 247 -4.36 9.94 16.29
CA ILE A 247 -4.12 9.52 14.90
C ILE A 247 -5.15 8.47 14.49
N ALA A 248 -5.37 7.42 15.31
CA ALA A 248 -6.30 6.35 14.99
C ALA A 248 -7.74 6.87 14.79
N ASP A 249 -8.22 7.72 15.70
CA ASP A 249 -9.55 8.33 15.62
C ASP A 249 -9.67 9.26 14.42
N PHE A 250 -8.60 9.93 14.02
CA PHE A 250 -8.58 10.73 12.80
C PHE A 250 -8.73 9.86 11.55
N PHE A 251 -8.03 8.72 11.47
CA PHE A 251 -8.19 7.77 10.35
C PHE A 251 -9.59 7.14 10.30
N ARG A 252 -10.21 6.87 11.45
CA ARG A 252 -11.60 6.36 11.55
C ARG A 252 -12.65 7.34 11.05
N GLN A 253 -12.34 8.64 11.01
CA GLN A 253 -13.23 9.67 10.45
C GLN A 253 -13.21 9.72 8.91
N SER A 254 -12.34 8.93 8.26
CA SER A 254 -12.31 8.84 6.80
C SER A 254 -13.64 8.28 6.26
N PRO A 255 -14.24 8.89 5.23
CA PRO A 255 -15.43 8.33 4.57
C PRO A 255 -15.13 7.01 3.83
N GLU A 256 -13.86 6.73 3.54
CA GLU A 256 -13.40 5.52 2.85
C GLU A 256 -12.91 4.43 3.83
N TYR A 257 -13.10 4.62 5.14
CA TYR A 257 -12.56 3.74 6.17
C TYR A 257 -13.04 2.29 5.99
N SER A 258 -12.14 1.45 5.51
CA SER A 258 -12.38 0.03 5.21
C SER A 258 -11.06 -0.74 5.29
N CYS A 259 -11.12 -2.07 5.42
CA CYS A 259 -9.90 -2.90 5.46
C CYS A 259 -9.04 -2.75 4.19
N GLN A 260 -9.68 -2.67 3.02
CA GLN A 260 -8.96 -2.45 1.76
C GLN A 260 -8.26 -1.08 1.72
N TRP A 261 -8.94 -0.03 2.18
CA TRP A 261 -8.38 1.31 2.25
C TRP A 261 -7.22 1.39 3.27
N LEU A 262 -7.37 0.79 4.46
CA LEU A 262 -6.31 0.71 5.46
C LEU A 262 -5.07 -0.02 4.94
N LYS A 263 -5.24 -1.06 4.12
CA LYS A 263 -4.12 -1.73 3.44
C LYS A 263 -3.38 -0.79 2.49
N GLN A 264 -4.11 0.07 1.77
CA GLN A 264 -3.51 1.08 0.88
C GLN A 264 -2.75 2.14 1.68
N GLU A 265 -3.36 2.66 2.75
CA GLU A 265 -2.72 3.63 3.64
C GLU A 265 -1.48 3.03 4.31
N ARG A 266 -1.54 1.77 4.81
CA ARG A 266 -0.36 1.07 5.34
C ARG A 266 0.79 1.02 4.34
N ASN A 267 0.49 0.68 3.07
CA ASN A 267 1.48 0.67 2.00
C ASN A 267 1.96 2.08 1.62
N ARG A 268 1.16 3.12 1.85
CA ARG A 268 1.50 4.52 1.60
C ARG A 268 2.51 5.03 2.63
N TRP A 269 2.31 4.68 3.90
CA TRP A 269 3.12 5.12 5.05
C TRP A 269 4.31 4.20 5.37
N HIS A 270 4.56 3.15 4.57
CA HIS A 270 5.65 2.20 4.81
C HIS A 270 7.03 2.88 4.91
N PRO A 271 7.87 2.57 5.93
CA PRO A 271 9.14 3.27 6.17
C PRO A 271 10.11 3.21 4.98
N ASP A 272 10.14 2.10 4.23
CA ASP A 272 10.96 1.97 3.01
C ASP A 272 10.72 3.07 1.97
N LYS A 273 9.51 3.64 1.95
CA LYS A 273 9.16 4.73 1.03
C LYS A 273 9.79 6.07 1.40
N PHE A 274 10.38 6.18 2.58
CA PHE A 274 10.96 7.40 3.15
C PHE A 274 12.47 7.29 3.36
N VAL A 275 13.15 6.26 2.82
CA VAL A 275 14.60 6.03 3.00
C VAL A 275 15.47 7.24 2.62
N ARG A 276 15.03 8.04 1.63
CA ARG A 276 15.73 9.25 1.17
C ARG A 276 15.38 10.52 1.95
N CYS A 277 14.40 10.45 2.87
CA CYS A 277 13.98 11.59 3.67
C CYS A 277 14.85 11.75 4.94
N SER A 278 14.73 12.90 5.60
CA SER A 278 15.41 13.15 6.87
C SER A 278 15.00 12.14 7.95
N ALA A 279 15.84 11.98 8.99
CA ALA A 279 15.56 11.05 10.08
C ALA A 279 14.27 11.40 10.84
N SER A 280 13.95 12.69 10.98
CA SER A 280 12.70 13.14 11.61
C SER A 280 11.47 12.69 10.81
N ILE A 281 11.45 12.93 9.50
CA ILE A 281 10.36 12.52 8.60
C ILE A 281 10.18 11.00 8.60
N ARG A 282 11.27 10.23 8.57
CA ARG A 282 11.22 8.77 8.64
C ARG A 282 10.57 8.28 9.93
N LYS A 283 10.95 8.87 11.08
CA LYS A 283 10.36 8.55 12.38
C LYS A 283 8.86 8.86 12.40
N SER A 284 8.47 10.04 11.91
CA SER A 284 7.06 10.44 11.82
C SER A 284 6.23 9.51 10.92
N ALA A 285 6.78 9.07 9.79
CA ALA A 285 6.14 8.10 8.91
C ALA A 285 5.99 6.73 9.57
N GLU A 286 7.01 6.27 10.30
CA GLU A 286 6.98 5.03 11.06
C GLU A 286 5.92 5.06 12.17
N ASP A 287 5.77 6.18 12.85
CA ASP A 287 4.73 6.37 13.88
C ASP A 287 3.32 6.23 13.28
N ILE A 288 3.03 6.90 12.14
CA ILE A 288 1.75 6.74 11.44
C ILE A 288 1.58 5.29 10.95
N PHE A 289 2.63 4.68 10.39
CA PHE A 289 2.58 3.30 9.90
C PHE A 289 2.16 2.31 11.00
N LYS A 290 2.73 2.42 12.21
CA LYS A 290 2.37 1.56 13.35
C LYS A 290 0.90 1.69 13.71
N VAL A 291 0.37 2.90 13.73
CA VAL A 291 -1.06 3.15 14.02
C VAL A 291 -1.95 2.54 12.94
N VAL A 292 -1.66 2.80 11.67
CA VAL A 292 -2.45 2.26 10.54
C VAL A 292 -2.35 0.74 10.46
N GLN A 293 -1.19 0.16 10.77
CA GLN A 293 -1.01 -1.28 10.88
C GLN A 293 -1.85 -1.87 12.00
N GLY A 294 -1.84 -1.25 13.19
CA GLY A 294 -2.68 -1.66 14.32
C GLY A 294 -4.18 -1.61 13.98
N LEU A 295 -4.63 -0.60 13.23
CA LEU A 295 -6.01 -0.51 12.73
C LEU A 295 -6.35 -1.58 11.69
N HIS A 296 -5.40 -1.96 10.85
CA HIS A 296 -5.61 -3.00 9.83
C HIS A 296 -5.66 -4.41 10.44
N GLU A 297 -4.85 -4.67 11.48
CA GLU A 297 -4.78 -5.98 12.16
C GLU A 297 -5.83 -6.14 13.25
N GLY A 298 -6.13 -5.07 13.97
CA GLY A 298 -7.15 -5.02 15.02
C GLY A 298 -8.54 -4.88 14.41
N HIS A 299 -9.16 -6.02 14.07
CA HIS A 299 -10.56 -6.22 13.67
C HIS A 299 -11.25 -5.02 12.96
N PRO A 300 -11.58 -5.13 11.66
CA PRO A 300 -12.24 -4.05 10.93
C PRO A 300 -13.55 -3.63 11.62
N PRO A 301 -13.95 -2.35 11.51
CA PRO A 301 -15.28 -1.93 11.94
C PRO A 301 -16.34 -2.78 11.21
N PRO A 302 -17.52 -2.99 11.82
CA PRO A 302 -18.65 -3.65 11.16
C PRO A 302 -19.06 -2.95 9.86
#